data_AF-A0A7V9E757-F1
#
_entry.id   AF-A0A7V9E757-F1
#
_cell.length_a   1.000
_cell.length_b   1.000
_cell.length_c   1.000
_cell.angle_alpha   90.00
_cell.angle_beta   90.00
_cell.angle_gamma   90.00
#
_symmetry.space_group_name_H-M   'P 1'
#
loop_
_entity.id
_entity.type
_entity.pdbx_description
1 polymer ?
#
loop_
_entity_poly.entity_id
_entity_poly.type
_entity_poly.pdbx_seq_one_letter_code
_entity_poly.pdbx_strand_id
1 'polypeptide(L)'
;MLGGVLVVVAATEFAVLQCFFLPLRIGSVPVPLSIPAAVLGNVALPALAYRLSGSRIAAALPVLVWIAVVIAASVPRPEGDVIVTGTARGVAFLVLGSIAGAYAVGRLLTRPPDPIMDHATG
;
A
#
# COMPACT_ATOMS: atom_id res chain seq x y z
N MET A 1 6.56 -15.52 12.21
CA MET A 1 5.40 -14.60 12.36
C MET A 1 5.82 -13.16 12.69
N LEU A 2 6.79 -12.94 13.58
CA LEU A 2 7.27 -11.60 13.96
C LEU A 2 7.67 -10.69 12.78
N GLY A 3 8.32 -11.25 11.75
CA GLY A 3 8.74 -10.50 10.56
C GLY A 3 7.59 -9.96 9.69
N GLY A 4 6.48 -10.70 9.58
CA GLY A 4 5.31 -10.23 8.83
C GLY A 4 4.62 -9.04 9.52
N VAL A 5 4.55 -9.09 10.85
CA VAL A 5 3.99 -8.01 11.67
C VAL A 5 4.83 -6.73 11.53
N LEU A 6 6.16 -6.84 11.59
CA LEU A 6 7.06 -5.69 11.42
C LEU A 6 6.92 -5.03 10.05
N VAL A 7 6.70 -5.80 8.98
CA VAL A 7 6.44 -5.23 7.64
C VAL A 7 5.09 -4.52 7.58
N VAL A 8 4.07 -5.06 8.24
CA VAL A 8 2.75 -4.40 8.31
C VAL A 8 2.84 -3.11 9.12
N VAL A 9 3.61 -3.08 10.21
CA VAL A 9 3.85 -1.87 10.99
C VAL A 9 4.63 -0.84 10.18
N ALA A 10 5.72 -1.24 9.50
CA ALA A 10 6.48 -0.36 8.62
C ALA A 10 5.64 0.14 7.42
N ALA A 11 4.77 -0.70 6.86
CA ALA A 11 3.81 -0.32 5.84
C ALA A 11 2.82 0.74 6.35
N THR A 12 2.37 0.58 7.59
CA THR A 12 1.45 1.49 8.27
C THR A 12 2.13 2.83 8.54
N GLU A 13 3.35 2.83 9.06
CA GLU A 13 4.15 4.05 9.26
C GLU A 13 4.42 4.78 7.94
N PHE A 14 4.79 4.03 6.90
CA PHE A 14 5.03 4.59 5.57
C PHE A 14 3.75 5.18 4.94
N ALA A 15 2.60 4.55 5.16
CA ALA A 15 1.29 5.06 4.73
C ALA A 15 0.91 6.35 5.47
N VAL A 16 1.10 6.37 6.79
CA VAL A 16 0.82 7.54 7.63
C VAL A 16 1.70 8.72 7.19
N LEU A 17 3.00 8.50 7.01
CA LEU A 17 3.91 9.53 6.50
C LEU A 17 3.43 10.09 5.15
N GLN A 18 3.05 9.24 4.19
CA GLN A 18 2.56 9.70 2.89
C GLN A 18 1.34 10.61 2.96
N CYS A 19 0.40 10.34 3.88
CA CYS A 19 -0.76 11.20 4.10
C CYS A 19 -0.34 12.60 4.58
N PHE A 20 0.67 12.70 5.44
CA PHE A 20 1.22 13.99 5.90
C PHE A 20 2.10 14.69 4.86
N PHE A 21 2.63 13.98 3.86
CA PHE A 21 3.34 14.58 2.72
C PHE A 21 2.39 15.09 1.61
N LEU A 22 1.11 14.71 1.60
CA LEU A 22 0.13 15.16 0.60
C LEU A 22 -0.09 16.69 0.52
N PRO A 23 -0.10 17.44 1.63
CA PRO A 23 -0.20 18.89 1.59
C PRO A 23 1.15 19.60 1.45
N LEU A 24 2.29 18.91 1.29
CA LEU A 24 3.59 19.58 1.19
C LEU A 24 3.67 20.46 -0.06
N ARG A 25 3.97 21.73 0.18
CA ARG A 25 4.18 22.76 -0.83
C ARG A 25 5.52 23.41 -0.55
N ILE A 26 6.35 23.55 -1.58
CA ILE A 26 7.51 24.42 -1.51
C ILE A 26 7.06 25.74 -2.14
N GLY A 27 6.77 26.74 -1.31
CA GLY A 27 6.10 27.97 -1.75
C GLY A 27 4.68 27.68 -2.26
N SER A 28 4.36 28.13 -3.47
CA SER A 28 3.05 27.95 -4.11
C SER A 28 2.91 26.64 -4.90
N VAL A 29 4.01 25.89 -5.07
CA VAL A 29 4.04 24.68 -5.90
C VAL A 29 3.77 23.46 -5.02
N PRO A 30 2.66 22.74 -5.23
CA PRO A 30 2.44 21.47 -4.55
C PRO A 30 3.46 20.44 -5.03
N VAL A 31 4.10 19.75 -4.09
CA VAL A 31 5.09 18.71 -4.38
C VAL A 31 4.38 17.36 -4.34
N PRO A 32 4.07 16.72 -5.48
CA PRO A 32 3.22 15.53 -5.54
C PRO A 32 3.99 14.24 -5.19
N LEU A 33 4.83 14.26 -4.15
CA LEU A 33 5.64 13.10 -3.73
C LEU A 33 4.77 11.92 -3.25
N SER A 34 3.55 12.19 -2.80
CA SER A 34 2.64 11.20 -2.24
C SER A 34 2.13 10.21 -3.28
N ILE A 35 1.92 10.62 -4.54
CA ILE A 35 1.40 9.72 -5.59
C ILE A 35 2.46 8.66 -5.97
N PRO A 36 3.71 9.03 -6.32
CA PRO A 36 4.77 8.04 -6.55
C PRO A 36 5.03 7.16 -5.33
N ALA A 37 5.02 7.75 -4.12
CA ALA A 37 5.22 7.00 -2.89
C ALA A 37 4.10 5.97 -2.65
N ALA A 38 2.84 6.31 -2.97
CA ALA A 38 1.73 5.37 -2.86
C ALA A 38 1.85 4.22 -3.84
N VAL A 39 2.23 4.50 -5.08
CA VAL A 39 2.43 3.47 -6.09
C VAL A 39 3.58 2.55 -5.69
N LEU A 40 4.74 3.11 -5.33
CA LEU A 40 5.91 2.32 -4.94
C LEU A 40 5.66 1.50 -3.66
N GLY A 41 5.03 2.11 -2.65
CA GLY A 41 4.69 1.44 -1.40
C GLY A 41 3.72 0.29 -1.61
N ASN A 42 2.63 0.50 -2.36
CA ASN A 42 1.63 -0.54 -2.63
C ASN A 42 2.16 -1.69 -3.50
N VAL A 43 3.28 -1.51 -4.22
CA VAL A 43 3.93 -2.60 -4.96
C VAL A 43 4.98 -3.31 -4.10
N ALA A 44 5.82 -2.57 -3.38
CA ALA A 44 6.96 -3.12 -2.66
C ALA A 44 6.55 -3.86 -1.37
N LEU A 45 5.59 -3.32 -0.62
CA LEU A 45 5.21 -3.83 0.70
C LEU A 45 4.55 -5.23 0.63
N PRO A 46 3.62 -5.52 -0.31
CA PRO A 46 3.09 -6.88 -0.49
C PRO A 46 4.18 -7.91 -0.83
N ALA A 47 5.12 -7.55 -1.69
CA ALA A 47 6.22 -8.43 -2.08
C ALA A 47 7.13 -8.75 -0.89
N LEU A 48 7.45 -7.75 -0.07
CA LEU A 48 8.27 -7.93 1.12
C LEU A 48 7.55 -8.75 2.21
N ALA A 49 6.26 -8.46 2.43
CA ALA A 49 5.43 -9.22 3.37
C ALA A 49 5.33 -10.69 2.97
N TYR A 50 5.16 -10.98 1.68
CA TYR A 50 5.18 -12.37 1.18
C TYR A 50 6.54 -13.04 1.40
N ARG A 51 7.64 -12.37 1.04
CA ARG A 51 8.99 -12.93 1.20
C ARG A 51 9.34 -13.27 2.64
N LEU A 52 8.85 -12.49 3.61
CA LEU A 52 9.16 -12.67 5.03
C LEU A 52 8.18 -13.58 5.77
N SER A 53 6.95 -13.72 5.28
CA SER A 53 5.92 -14.53 5.94
C SER A 53 5.63 -15.86 5.25
N GLY A 54 5.96 -16.00 3.96
CA GLY A 54 5.52 -17.10 3.10
C GLY A 54 4.01 -17.14 2.84
N SER A 55 3.23 -16.22 3.42
CA SER A 55 1.77 -16.24 3.37
C SER A 55 1.23 -15.21 2.38
N ARG A 56 0.39 -15.69 1.45
CA ARG A 56 -0.31 -14.84 0.48
C ARG A 56 -1.32 -13.90 1.15
N ILE A 57 -1.94 -14.34 2.25
CA ILE A 57 -2.88 -13.53 3.03
C ILE A 57 -2.12 -12.40 3.73
N ALA A 58 -0.96 -12.71 4.33
CA ALA A 58 -0.13 -11.69 4.98
C ALA A 58 0.40 -10.64 3.98
N ALA A 59 0.57 -11.02 2.72
CA ALA A 59 0.96 -10.10 1.65
C ALA A 59 -0.13 -9.11 1.22
N ALA A 60 -1.41 -9.45 1.41
CA ALA A 60 -2.54 -8.57 1.08
C ALA A 60 -2.82 -7.52 2.18
N LEU A 61 -2.48 -7.84 3.43
CA LEU A 61 -2.71 -6.97 4.60
C LEU A 61 -2.19 -5.52 4.43
N PRO A 62 -0.97 -5.27 3.95
CA PRO A 62 -0.46 -3.91 3.77
C PRO A 62 -1.35 -3.03 2.88
N VAL A 63 -1.86 -3.57 1.77
CA VAL A 63 -2.73 -2.83 0.83
C VAL A 63 -4.07 -2.55 1.49
N LEU A 64 -4.64 -3.52 2.20
CA LEU A 64 -5.92 -3.34 2.91
C LEU A 64 -5.82 -2.28 4.00
N VAL A 65 -4.74 -2.32 4.80
CA VAL A 65 -4.47 -1.31 5.84
C VAL A 65 -4.29 0.06 5.20
N TRP A 66 -3.54 0.17 4.11
CA TRP A 66 -3.37 1.44 3.39
C TRP A 66 -4.73 1.99 2.92
N ILE A 67 -5.57 1.18 2.26
CA ILE A 67 -6.91 1.59 1.82
C ILE A 67 -7.74 2.10 3.01
N ALA A 68 -7.75 1.36 4.12
CA ALA A 68 -8.50 1.75 5.31
C ALA A 68 -8.06 3.12 5.86
N VAL A 69 -6.75 3.37 5.92
CA VAL A 69 -6.19 4.66 6.35
C VAL A 69 -6.59 5.79 5.40
N VAL A 70 -6.49 5.58 4.08
CA VAL A 70 -6.84 6.61 3.09
C VAL A 70 -8.33 6.93 3.12
N ILE A 71 -9.19 5.92 3.27
CA ILE A 71 -10.64 6.11 3.43
C ILE A 71 -10.91 6.92 4.70
N ALA A 72 -10.34 6.52 5.85
CA ALA A 72 -10.51 7.25 7.10
C ALA A 72 -10.02 8.71 7.00
N ALA A 73 -8.91 8.95 6.27
CA ALA A 73 -8.38 10.29 6.02
C ALA A 73 -9.24 11.12 5.03
N SER A 74 -10.13 10.48 4.28
CA SER A 74 -11.08 11.12 3.37
C SER A 74 -12.43 11.45 4.05
N VAL A 75 -12.67 10.95 5.26
CA VAL A 75 -13.91 11.25 6.00
C VAL A 75 -13.85 12.67 6.58
N PRO A 76 -14.86 13.53 6.31
CA PRO A 76 -14.98 14.84 6.92
C PRO A 76 -15.10 14.74 8.44
N ARG A 77 -14.35 15.58 9.14
CA ARG A 77 -14.40 15.66 10.60
C ARG A 77 -15.32 16.79 11.04
N PRO A 78 -15.86 16.74 12.27
CA PRO A 78 -16.71 17.80 12.82
C PRO A 78 -16.04 19.18 12.83
N GLU A 79 -14.71 19.19 12.79
CA GLU A 79 -13.82 20.35 12.83
C GLU A 79 -13.74 21.06 11.47
N GLY A 80 -14.36 20.49 10.43
CA GLY A 80 -14.41 21.06 9.08
C GLY A 80 -13.19 20.75 8.22
N ASP A 81 -12.22 19.99 8.72
CA ASP A 81 -11.03 19.57 7.99
C ASP A 81 -11.20 18.19 7.34
N VAL A 82 -10.51 18.03 6.22
CA VAL A 82 -10.34 16.78 5.49
C VAL A 82 -8.89 16.71 5.04
N ILE A 83 -8.21 15.61 5.38
CA ILE A 83 -6.80 15.41 5.00
C ILE A 83 -6.71 15.05 3.52
N VAL A 84 -7.42 13.99 3.09
CA VAL A 84 -7.47 13.57 1.70
C VAL A 84 -8.73 14.18 1.08
N THR A 85 -8.55 15.39 0.53
CA THR A 85 -9.65 16.10 -0.12
C THR A 85 -10.06 15.43 -1.43
N GLY A 86 -11.34 15.55 -1.81
CA GLY A 86 -11.88 15.12 -3.10
C GLY A 86 -11.36 15.91 -4.32
N THR A 87 -10.19 16.57 -4.18
CA THR A 87 -9.50 17.21 -5.29
C THR A 87 -8.97 16.15 -6.26
N ALA A 88 -8.72 16.53 -7.52
CA ALA A 88 -8.16 15.63 -8.54
C ALA A 88 -6.89 14.89 -8.06
N ARG A 89 -6.10 15.52 -7.17
CA ARG A 89 -4.90 14.92 -6.58
C ARG A 89 -5.22 13.85 -5.53
N GLY A 90 -6.19 14.09 -4.65
CA GLY A 90 -6.63 13.07 -3.69
C GLY A 90 -7.25 11.86 -4.38
N VAL A 91 -8.05 12.10 -5.42
CA VAL A 91 -8.62 11.03 -6.26
C VAL A 91 -7.51 10.26 -6.98
N ALA A 92 -6.54 10.95 -7.61
CA ALA A 92 -5.42 10.28 -8.28
C ALA A 92 -4.57 9.44 -7.31
N PHE A 93 -4.31 9.95 -6.11
CA PHE A 93 -3.60 9.21 -5.06
C PHE A 93 -4.33 7.92 -4.67
N LEU A 94 -5.63 8.02 -4.39
CA LEU A 94 -6.45 6.86 -4.03
C LEU A 94 -6.49 5.84 -5.18
N VAL A 95 -6.81 6.28 -6.40
CA VAL A 95 -6.98 5.41 -7.57
C VAL A 95 -5.67 4.74 -7.96
N LEU A 96 -4.58 5.50 -8.13
CA LEU A 96 -3.30 4.95 -8.58
C LEU A 96 -2.68 4.04 -7.51
N GLY A 97 -2.77 4.42 -6.23
CA GLY A 97 -2.32 3.56 -5.13
C GLY A 97 -3.12 2.25 -5.05
N SER A 98 -4.45 2.32 -5.21
CA SER A 98 -5.31 1.14 -5.20
C SER A 98 -5.04 0.20 -6.38
N ILE A 99 -4.88 0.73 -7.59
CA ILE A 99 -4.53 -0.06 -8.78
C ILE A 99 -3.19 -0.77 -8.57
N ALA A 100 -2.19 -0.05 -8.06
CA ALA A 100 -0.86 -0.59 -7.79
C ALA A 100 -0.91 -1.74 -6.76
N GLY A 101 -1.66 -1.56 -5.67
CA GLY A 101 -1.84 -2.58 -4.64
C GLY A 101 -2.59 -3.80 -5.14
N ALA A 102 -3.69 -3.60 -5.87
CA ALA A 102 -4.46 -4.67 -6.49
C ALA A 102 -3.61 -5.48 -7.49
N TYR A 103 -2.81 -4.81 -8.31
CA TYR A 103 -1.88 -5.45 -9.24
C TYR A 103 -0.84 -6.30 -8.50
N ALA A 104 -0.23 -5.76 -7.44
CA ALA A 104 0.80 -6.47 -6.68
C ALA A 104 0.24 -7.73 -5.99
N VAL A 105 -0.91 -7.60 -5.32
CA VAL A 105 -1.58 -8.72 -4.66
C VAL A 105 -2.09 -9.74 -5.69
N GLY A 106 -2.70 -9.29 -6.78
CA GLY A 106 -3.17 -10.16 -7.86
C GLY A 106 -2.04 -11.02 -8.43
N ARG A 107 -0.87 -10.42 -8.70
CA ARG A 107 0.33 -11.17 -9.15
C ARG A 107 0.83 -12.18 -8.13
N LEU A 108 0.68 -11.91 -6.84
CA LEU A 108 1.08 -12.81 -5.76
C LEU A 108 0.14 -14.02 -5.66
N LEU A 109 -1.15 -13.80 -5.87
CA LEU A 109 -2.18 -14.84 -5.80
C LEU A 109 -2.14 -15.78 -7.00
N THR A 110 -1.80 -15.29 -8.19
CA THR A 110 -1.76 -16.07 -9.43
C THR A 110 -0.45 -16.81 -9.67
N ARG A 111 0.55 -16.69 -8.79
CA ARG A 111 1.81 -17.44 -8.91
C ARG A 111 1.53 -18.96 -8.80
N PRO A 112 1.97 -19.77 -9.78
CA PRO A 112 1.91 -21.23 -9.70
C PRO A 112 2.60 -21.72 -8.42
N PRO A 113 2.08 -22.79 -7.77
CA PRO A 113 2.83 -23.51 -6.74
C PRO A 113 4.18 -23.95 -7.31
N ASP A 114 5.26 -23.80 -6.55
CA ASP A 114 6.58 -24.27 -6.99
C ASP A 114 6.48 -25.76 -7.34
N PRO A 115 6.98 -26.20 -8.52
CA PRO A 115 7.01 -27.61 -8.87
C PRO A 115 7.84 -28.33 -7.82
N ILE A 116 7.19 -29.13 -6.97
CA ILE A 116 7.89 -30.10 -6.16
C ILE A 116 8.63 -30.99 -7.16
N MET A 117 9.94 -31.16 -6.96
CA MET A 117 10.78 -32.00 -7.80
C MET A 117 10.28 -33.45 -7.75
N ASP A 118 9.32 -33.78 -8.61
CA ASP A 118 8.92 -35.14 -9.00
C ASP A 118 10.02 -35.76 -9.89
N HIS A 119 11.28 -35.60 -9.50
CA HIS A 119 12.45 -36.19 -10.14
C HIS A 119 13.07 -37.28 -9.26
N ALA A 120 12.45 -37.61 -8.11
CA ALA A 120 12.96 -38.60 -7.16
C ALA A 120 12.37 -40.01 -7.36
N THR A 121 11.42 -40.21 -8.28
CA THR A 121 10.83 -41.52 -8.56
C THR A 121 10.52 -41.67 -10.06
N GLY A 122 11.45 -42.29 -10.79
CA GLY A 122 11.29 -42.67 -12.21
C GLY A 122 12.54 -43.34 -12.74
#